data_AF-A0A844MAX4-F1
#
_entry.id   AF-A0A844MAX4-F1
#
_cell.length_a   1.000
_cell.length_b   1.000
_cell.length_c   1.000
_cell.angle_alpha   90.00
_cell.angle_beta   90.00
_cell.angle_gamma   90.00
#
_symmetry.space_group_name_H-M   'P 1'
#
loop_
_entity.id
_entity.type
_entity.pdbx_description
1 polymer ?
#
loop_
_entity_poly.entity_id
_entity_poly.type
_entity_poly.pdbx_seq_one_letter_code
_entity_poly.pdbx_strand_id
1 'polypeptide(L)'
;MSETSPPKDCRVDLRVTQQQKELLERAANLKGVSLSAYTLFHLLPIARQDIDSQERLVLSDRDRDLFMSVMENPPELKGKLKTTLQKFRKKYDK
;
A
#
# COMPACT_ATOMS: atom_id res chain seq x y z
N MET A 1 27.92 2.83 11.59
CA MET A 1 28.18 2.78 10.14
C MET A 1 26.96 3.39 9.48
N SER A 2 27.12 4.54 8.81
CA SER A 2 25.99 5.25 8.19
C SER A 2 25.61 4.51 6.90
N GLU A 3 24.43 3.92 6.85
CA GLU A 3 23.88 3.39 5.60
C GLU A 3 23.61 4.57 4.66
N THR A 4 24.45 4.73 3.64
CA THR A 4 24.20 5.66 2.54
C THR A 4 22.99 5.17 1.76
N SER A 5 21.95 5.99 1.67
CA SER A 5 20.76 5.71 0.86
C SER A 5 21.16 5.37 -0.58
N PRO A 6 20.48 4.42 -1.24
CA PRO A 6 20.80 4.04 -2.62
C PRO A 6 20.76 5.26 -3.56
N PRO A 7 21.59 5.27 -4.62
CA PRO A 7 21.69 6.40 -5.54
C PRO A 7 20.33 6.69 -6.20
N LYS A 8 20.02 7.99 -6.39
CA LYS A 8 18.76 8.47 -6.98
C LYS A 8 18.82 8.42 -8.51
N ASP A 9 18.94 7.22 -9.07
CA ASP A 9 19.17 7.02 -10.52
C ASP A 9 17.87 6.82 -11.32
N CYS A 10 16.73 6.64 -10.65
CA CYS A 10 15.42 6.51 -11.28
C CYS A 10 14.79 7.88 -11.60
N ARG A 11 14.03 7.96 -12.71
CA ARG A 11 13.34 9.18 -13.15
C ARG A 11 11.82 9.01 -13.13
N VAL A 12 11.13 10.12 -12.91
CA VAL A 12 9.67 10.25 -13.03
C VAL A 12 9.39 11.32 -14.07
N ASP A 13 8.83 10.92 -15.21
CA ASP A 13 8.51 11.82 -16.32
C ASP A 13 7.03 12.25 -16.24
N LEU A 14 6.78 13.55 -16.16
CA LEU A 14 5.44 14.13 -16.08
C LEU A 14 5.21 15.09 -17.25
N ARG A 15 4.10 14.90 -17.97
CA ARG A 15 3.60 15.88 -18.94
C ARG A 15 2.48 16.69 -18.29
N VAL A 16 2.64 17.99 -18.29
CA VAL A 16 1.70 18.94 -17.68
C VAL A 16 1.41 20.07 -18.66
N THR A 17 0.26 20.72 -18.49
CA THR A 17 -0.03 21.97 -19.22
C THR A 17 0.82 23.12 -18.68
N GLN A 18 0.94 24.19 -19.45
CA GLN A 18 1.65 25.41 -19.02
C GLN A 18 1.08 25.95 -17.70
N GLN A 19 -0.25 26.03 -17.60
CA GLN A 19 -0.93 26.52 -16.39
C GLN A 19 -0.64 25.65 -15.16
N GLN A 20 -0.61 24.33 -15.32
CA GLN A 20 -0.25 23.41 -14.23
C GLN A 20 1.19 23.58 -13.80
N LYS A 21 2.11 23.76 -14.75
CA LYS A 21 3.52 24.02 -14.46
C LYS A 21 3.70 25.31 -13.66
N GLU A 22 3.10 26.42 -14.11
CA GLU A 22 3.19 27.71 -13.43
C GLU A 22 2.63 27.67 -11.99
N LEU A 23 1.52 26.96 -11.80
CA LEU A 23 0.94 26.74 -10.47
C LEU A 23 1.93 26.03 -9.54
N LEU A 24 2.51 24.92 -10.01
CA LEU A 24 3.43 24.11 -9.22
C LEU A 24 4.73 24.87 -8.94
N GLU A 25 5.28 25.58 -9.92
CA GLU A 25 6.49 26.40 -9.75
C GLU A 25 6.26 27.53 -8.75
N ARG A 26 5.11 28.22 -8.81
CA ARG A 26 4.75 29.24 -7.82
C ARG A 26 4.66 28.66 -6.42
N ALA A 27 4.03 27.49 -6.26
CA ALA A 27 3.91 26.84 -4.97
C ALA A 27 5.28 26.38 -4.42
N ALA A 28 6.14 25.83 -5.27
CA ALA A 28 7.51 25.45 -4.92
C ALA A 28 8.34 26.67 -4.48
N ASN A 29 8.24 27.77 -5.21
CA ASN A 29 8.92 29.04 -4.89
C ASN A 29 8.49 29.59 -3.53
N LEU A 30 7.18 29.58 -3.23
CA LEU A 30 6.65 30.01 -1.92
C LEU A 30 7.15 29.14 -0.76
N LYS A 31 7.49 27.87 -1.04
CA LYS A 31 8.07 26.94 -0.06
C LYS A 31 9.60 26.97 -0.03
N GLY A 32 10.25 27.73 -0.91
CA GLY A 32 11.71 27.82 -0.99
C GLY A 32 12.38 26.52 -1.44
N VAL A 33 11.70 25.69 -2.23
CA VAL A 33 12.20 24.40 -2.72
C VAL A 33 12.12 24.32 -4.24
N SER A 34 12.87 23.40 -4.85
CA SER A 34 12.75 23.14 -6.29
C SER A 34 11.38 22.54 -6.64
N LEU A 35 10.96 22.69 -7.89
CA LEU A 35 9.75 22.03 -8.42
C LEU A 35 9.79 20.51 -8.21
N SER A 36 10.93 19.88 -8.44
CA SER A 36 11.10 18.43 -8.23
C SER A 36 10.94 18.02 -6.77
N ALA A 37 11.54 18.78 -5.85
CA ALA A 37 11.43 18.53 -4.41
C ALA A 37 9.99 18.76 -3.92
N TYR A 38 9.34 19.84 -4.37
CA TYR A 38 7.95 20.13 -4.08
C TYR A 38 7.02 18.98 -4.53
N THR A 39 7.19 18.52 -5.77
CA THR A 39 6.41 17.41 -6.31
C THR A 39 6.59 16.14 -5.49
N LEU A 40 7.83 15.73 -5.19
CA LEU A 40 8.09 14.54 -4.38
C LEU A 40 7.55 14.66 -2.95
N PHE A 41 7.69 15.83 -2.34
CA PHE A 41 7.22 16.09 -0.98
C PHE A 41 5.70 15.88 -0.85
N HIS A 42 4.93 16.25 -1.88
CA HIS A 42 3.49 16.08 -1.89
C HIS A 42 3.03 14.72 -2.44
N LEU A 43 3.71 14.17 -3.46
CA LEU A 43 3.27 12.95 -4.13
C LEU A 43 3.57 11.68 -3.33
N LEU A 44 4.72 11.60 -2.65
CA LEU A 44 5.12 10.38 -1.93
C LEU A 44 4.18 10.02 -0.76
N PRO A 45 3.73 10.96 0.09
CA PRO A 45 2.77 10.64 1.15
C PRO A 45 1.44 10.14 0.60
N ILE A 46 0.95 10.75 -0.48
CA ILE A 46 -0.31 10.35 -1.12
C ILE A 46 -0.17 8.94 -1.70
N ALA A 47 0.89 8.67 -2.45
CA ALA A 47 1.15 7.35 -3.00
C ALA A 47 1.24 6.27 -1.91
N ARG A 48 1.87 6.57 -0.77
CA ARG A 48 1.92 5.65 0.38
C ARG A 48 0.53 5.42 0.97
N GLN A 49 -0.26 6.48 1.14
CA GLN A 49 -1.63 6.37 1.66
C GLN A 49 -2.51 5.55 0.72
N ASP A 50 -2.40 5.74 -0.59
CA ASP A 50 -3.17 4.99 -1.58
C ASP A 50 -2.85 3.49 -1.50
N ILE A 51 -1.56 3.13 -1.39
CA ILE A 51 -1.11 1.74 -1.22
C ILE A 51 -1.63 1.18 0.12
N ASP A 52 -1.41 1.89 1.22
CA ASP A 52 -1.87 1.45 2.54
C ASP A 52 -3.40 1.24 2.55
N SER A 53 -4.17 2.08 1.86
CA SER A 53 -5.63 1.93 1.80
C SER A 53 -6.11 0.65 1.10
N GLN A 54 -5.32 0.11 0.17
CA GLN A 54 -5.65 -1.09 -0.58
C GLN A 54 -5.06 -2.36 0.04
N GLU A 55 -3.86 -2.25 0.60
CA GLU A 55 -3.10 -3.41 1.08
C GLU A 55 -3.26 -3.66 2.58
N ARG A 56 -3.70 -2.65 3.35
CA ARG A 56 -3.85 -2.75 4.80
C ARG A 56 -5.32 -2.83 5.20
N LEU A 57 -5.67 -3.93 5.86
CA LEU A 57 -6.95 -4.07 6.51
C LEU A 57 -6.84 -3.60 7.98
N VAL A 58 -7.47 -2.46 8.29
CA VAL A 58 -7.51 -1.92 9.66
C VAL A 58 -8.78 -2.43 10.34
N LEU A 59 -8.60 -3.27 11.36
CA LEU A 59 -9.71 -3.85 12.13
C LEU A 59 -10.13 -2.92 13.26
N SER A 60 -11.42 -2.87 13.56
CA SER A 60 -11.91 -2.34 14.83
C SER A 60 -11.42 -3.23 15.99
N ASP A 61 -11.43 -2.73 17.22
CA ASP A 61 -11.05 -3.56 18.39
C ASP A 61 -11.86 -4.85 18.46
N ARG A 62 -13.18 -4.77 18.18
CA ARG A 62 -14.07 -5.94 18.12
C ARG A 62 -13.61 -6.94 17.06
N ASP A 63 -13.33 -6.48 15.85
CA ASP A 63 -12.96 -7.37 14.75
C ASP A 63 -11.56 -7.94 14.93
N ARG A 64 -10.65 -7.18 15.54
CA ARG A 64 -9.33 -7.64 15.98
C ARG A 64 -9.48 -8.78 16.98
N ASP A 65 -10.26 -8.59 18.03
CA ASP A 65 -10.43 -9.59 19.09
C ASP A 65 -11.09 -10.87 18.53
N LEU A 66 -12.06 -10.72 17.62
CA LEU A 66 -12.64 -11.84 16.89
C LEU A 66 -11.59 -12.56 16.04
N PHE A 67 -10.82 -11.83 15.24
CA PHE A 67 -9.77 -12.40 14.40
C PHE A 67 -8.73 -13.17 15.25
N MET A 68 -8.27 -12.58 16.36
CA MET A 68 -7.34 -13.23 17.29
C MET A 68 -7.94 -14.49 17.90
N SER A 69 -9.20 -14.45 18.35
CA SER A 69 -9.87 -15.62 18.91
C SER A 69 -9.96 -16.79 17.93
N VAL A 70 -10.18 -16.51 16.64
CA VAL A 70 -10.25 -17.51 15.56
C VAL A 70 -8.86 -18.04 15.22
N MET A 71 -7.82 -17.23 15.31
CA MET A 71 -6.43 -17.66 15.10
C MET A 71 -5.93 -18.56 16.24
N GLU A 72 -6.27 -18.23 17.49
CA GLU A 72 -5.91 -19.02 18.68
C GLU A 72 -6.73 -20.31 18.79
N ASN A 73 -8.01 -20.25 18.43
CA ASN A 73 -8.93 -21.39 18.47
C ASN A 73 -9.57 -21.61 17.11
N PRO A 74 -8.82 -22.20 16.14
CA PRO A 74 -9.33 -22.42 14.80
C PRO A 74 -10.60 -23.28 14.82
N PRO A 75 -11.72 -22.81 14.24
CA PRO A 75 -12.93 -23.60 14.20
C PRO A 75 -12.76 -24.82 13.30
N GLU A 76 -13.39 -25.93 13.67
CA GLU A 76 -13.41 -27.11 12.82
C GLU A 76 -14.08 -26.80 11.47
N LEU A 77 -13.46 -27.27 10.38
CA LEU A 77 -14.04 -27.20 9.04
C LEU A 77 -15.36 -27.99 9.00
N LYS A 78 -16.45 -27.32 8.62
CA LYS A 78 -17.79 -27.94 8.54
C LYS A 78 -18.44 -27.71 7.17
N GLY A 79 -19.46 -28.51 6.88
CA GLY A 79 -20.32 -28.37 5.70
C GLY A 79 -19.60 -28.46 4.35
N LYS A 80 -20.00 -27.60 3.42
CA LYS A 80 -19.55 -27.61 2.01
C LYS A 80 -18.05 -27.33 1.84
N LEU A 81 -17.44 -26.59 2.76
CA LEU A 81 -16.00 -26.29 2.70
C LEU A 81 -15.16 -27.55 2.94
N LYS A 82 -15.53 -28.36 3.95
CA LYS A 82 -14.85 -29.64 4.27
C LYS A 82 -14.91 -30.60 3.09
N THR A 83 -16.09 -30.79 2.50
CA THR A 83 -16.27 -31.72 1.36
C THR A 83 -15.55 -31.25 0.11
N THR A 84 -15.53 -29.95 -0.16
CA THR A 84 -14.79 -29.36 -1.30
C THR A 84 -13.28 -29.55 -1.14
N LEU A 85 -12.73 -29.28 0.05
CA LEU A 85 -11.32 -29.52 0.35
C LEU A 85 -10.93 -31.00 0.22
N GLN A 86 -11.78 -31.92 0.69
CA GLN A 86 -11.54 -33.36 0.54
C GLN A 86 -11.51 -33.79 -0.94
N LYS A 87 -12.41 -33.25 -1.77
CA LYS A 87 -12.40 -33.51 -3.22
C LYS A 87 -11.15 -32.95 -3.88
N PHE A 88 -10.73 -31.74 -3.49
CA PHE A 88 -9.51 -31.12 -4.01
C PHE A 88 -8.27 -31.96 -3.67
N ARG A 89 -8.10 -32.35 -2.40
CA ARG A 89 -7.00 -33.23 -1.96
C ARG A 89 -6.99 -34.55 -2.73
N LYS A 90 -8.13 -35.24 -2.84
CA LYS A 90 -8.23 -36.49 -3.63
C LYS A 90 -7.87 -36.33 -5.10
N LYS A 91 -8.03 -35.13 -5.68
CA LYS A 91 -7.76 -34.85 -7.09
C LYS A 91 -6.29 -34.48 -7.36
N TYR A 92 -5.59 -33.90 -6.38
CA TYR A 92 -4.27 -33.31 -6.58
C TYR A 92 -3.17 -33.78 -5.62
N ASP A 93 -3.49 -34.45 -4.51
CA ASP A 93 -2.48 -35.13 -3.69
C ASP A 93 -2.09 -36.45 -4.40
N LYS A 94 -0.85 -36.48 -4.91
CA LYS A 94 -0.07 -37.70 -5.15
C LYS A 94 0.96 -37.84 -4.03
#